data_AF-A0A1E5R099-F1
#
_entry.id   AF-A0A1E5R099-F1
#
_cell.length_a   1.000
_cell.length_b   1.000
_cell.length_c   1.000
_cell.angle_alpha   90.00
_cell.angle_beta   90.00
_cell.angle_gamma   90.00
#
_symmetry.space_group_name_H-M   'P 1'
#
loop_
_entity.id
_entity.type
_entity.pdbx_description
1 polymer ?
#
loop_
_entity_poly.entity_id
_entity_poly.type
_entity_poly.pdbx_seq_one_letter_code
_entity_poly.pdbx_strand_id
1 'polypeptide(L)'
;MGGVYLNAVFLMVVVSTRYLAIPKLLSVFNAEQMMLQYVDVLFNTPFISYKTLKECILFTKYKNDGSNLNQMPLYVLLFAKIPEYLHFYVFALVDILTLMYFIKLAVPTKVGASLKTKFWLYLFNPLTFLNLVMQTQFVFTQFFIVAALYYCQNYKLNTNNVYKAATAIAMSAYLDVYNIGLSLICLNFFLETKLKQAYIIAFIATMFVLYAISYQINPYFIENVIFACVLFKEQYPNIGLWWYFFIEMFQEYRNFFKFVFNGYCYIFTIPIYLRFKNYPLQAAVILFTWITMFKPYPSIGELGLILTVFVSLFDMNIVDNKLIMWLLVIHSLVLLPVFYHLWITVGSGNSNFFYAMTLVYVVSIALILLGMIKSVLYKEYVEVNDLEKEAKDGDKPQKKLNLVCV
;
A
#
# COMPACT_ATOMS: atom_id res chain seq x y z
N MET A 1 24.47 -24.91 -20.50
CA MET A 1 25.03 -24.36 -19.23
C MET A 1 25.22 -22.84 -19.27
N GLY A 2 25.70 -22.22 -20.35
CA GLY A 2 25.95 -20.76 -20.41
C GLY A 2 24.77 -19.84 -20.08
N GLY A 3 23.54 -20.16 -20.51
CA GLY A 3 22.37 -19.31 -20.24
C GLY A 3 21.85 -19.30 -18.79
N VAL A 4 22.17 -20.32 -17.99
CA VAL A 4 21.78 -20.37 -16.56
C VAL A 4 22.76 -19.54 -15.72
N TYR A 5 24.06 -19.63 -16.02
CA TYR A 5 25.08 -18.81 -15.38
C TYR A 5 24.93 -17.32 -15.72
N LEU A 6 24.63 -16.97 -16.98
CA LEU A 6 24.39 -15.58 -17.37
C LEU A 6 23.20 -14.98 -16.62
N ASN A 7 22.12 -15.75 -16.43
CA ASN A 7 20.95 -15.31 -15.67
C ASN A 7 21.25 -15.18 -14.16
N ALA A 8 22.05 -16.07 -13.58
CA ALA A 8 22.43 -16.00 -12.17
C ALA A 8 23.34 -14.79 -11.90
N VAL A 9 24.31 -14.53 -12.77
CA VAL A 9 25.20 -13.36 -12.68
C VAL A 9 24.39 -12.06 -12.86
N PHE A 10 23.52 -11.99 -13.87
CA PHE A 10 22.66 -10.82 -14.07
C PHE A 10 21.75 -10.55 -12.87
N LEU A 11 21.18 -11.60 -12.28
CA LEU A 11 20.36 -11.49 -11.07
C LEU A 11 21.16 -11.02 -9.86
N MET A 12 22.37 -11.56 -9.66
CA MET A 12 23.29 -11.08 -8.63
C MET A 12 23.65 -9.60 -8.83
N VAL A 13 23.92 -9.19 -10.07
CA VAL A 13 24.21 -7.80 -10.40
C VAL A 13 23.01 -6.92 -10.05
N VAL A 14 21.80 -7.21 -10.53
CA VAL A 14 20.62 -6.37 -10.28
C VAL A 14 20.28 -6.26 -8.79
N VAL A 15 20.35 -7.38 -8.05
CA VAL A 15 20.10 -7.39 -6.60
C VAL A 15 21.19 -6.61 -5.86
N SER A 16 22.47 -6.85 -6.19
CA SER A 16 23.58 -6.12 -5.56
C SER A 16 23.56 -4.63 -5.90
N THR A 17 23.13 -4.25 -7.10
CA THR A 17 23.02 -2.84 -7.47
C THR A 17 21.89 -2.16 -6.71
N ARG A 18 20.72 -2.82 -6.58
CA ARG A 18 19.55 -2.27 -5.87
C ARG A 18 19.85 -2.07 -4.38
N TYR A 19 20.43 -3.08 -3.71
CA TYR A 19 20.57 -3.05 -2.25
C TYR A 19 21.93 -2.58 -1.73
N LEU A 20 22.98 -2.56 -2.55
CA LEU A 20 24.33 -2.20 -2.11
C LEU A 20 24.93 -1.04 -2.91
N ALA A 21 25.00 -1.15 -4.24
CA ALA A 21 25.75 -0.18 -5.05
C ALA A 21 25.05 1.19 -5.12
N ILE A 22 23.76 1.24 -5.45
CA ILE A 22 23.02 2.50 -5.59
C ILE A 22 22.89 3.23 -4.24
N PRO A 23 22.49 2.57 -3.13
CA PRO A 23 22.43 3.26 -1.83
C PRO A 23 23.78 3.84 -1.40
N LYS A 24 24.88 3.09 -1.62
CA LYS A 24 26.23 3.58 -1.33
C LYS A 24 26.65 4.73 -2.24
N LEU A 25 26.22 4.72 -3.49
CA LEU A 25 26.49 5.81 -4.42
C LEU A 25 25.70 7.07 -4.04
N LEU A 26 24.44 6.92 -3.65
CA LEU A 26 23.59 8.03 -3.19
C LEU A 26 24.14 8.69 -1.93
N SER A 27 24.68 7.90 -0.99
CA SER A 27 25.31 8.45 0.21
C SER A 27 26.62 9.18 -0.10
N VAL A 28 27.43 8.68 -1.05
CA VAL A 28 28.66 9.35 -1.50
C VAL A 28 28.38 10.72 -2.12
N PHE A 29 27.27 10.87 -2.86
CA PHE A 29 26.92 12.13 -3.52
C PHE A 29 26.03 13.07 -2.69
N ASN A 30 25.77 12.76 -1.40
CA ASN A 30 24.74 13.46 -0.59
C ASN A 30 23.39 13.58 -1.31
N ALA A 31 23.10 12.64 -2.23
CA ALA A 31 21.88 12.68 -3.03
C ALA A 31 20.65 12.49 -2.15
N GLU A 32 20.78 11.89 -0.96
CA GLU A 32 19.74 11.82 0.06
C GLU A 32 19.25 13.22 0.46
N GLN A 33 20.16 14.18 0.70
CA GLN A 33 19.78 15.55 1.06
C GLN A 33 19.09 16.25 -0.12
N MET A 34 19.56 16.03 -1.34
CA MET A 34 18.89 16.56 -2.53
C MET A 34 17.50 15.93 -2.70
N MET A 35 17.36 14.61 -2.58
CA MET A 35 16.04 13.98 -2.71
C MET A 35 15.08 14.40 -1.58
N LEU A 36 15.58 14.62 -0.36
CA LEU A 36 14.82 15.22 0.74
C LEU A 36 14.45 16.69 0.49
N GLN A 37 15.13 17.40 -0.40
CA GLN A 37 14.77 18.77 -0.75
C GLN A 37 13.68 18.83 -1.82
N TYR A 38 13.73 17.93 -2.82
CA TYR A 38 12.88 18.03 -4.01
C TYR A 38 11.71 17.05 -4.05
N VAL A 39 11.81 15.91 -3.36
CA VAL A 39 10.92 14.75 -3.53
C VAL A 39 10.28 14.32 -2.20
N ASP A 40 10.67 14.92 -1.08
CA ASP A 40 10.23 14.57 0.27
C ASP A 40 8.71 14.54 0.43
N VAL A 41 8.02 15.57 -0.08
CA VAL A 41 6.55 15.67 0.02
C VAL A 41 5.80 14.53 -0.65
N LEU A 42 6.46 13.79 -1.54
CA LEU A 42 5.87 12.66 -2.25
C LEU A 42 5.91 11.35 -1.44
N PHE A 43 6.94 11.16 -0.61
CA PHE A 43 7.19 9.89 0.07
C PHE A 43 7.04 9.99 1.58
N ASN A 44 7.28 11.17 2.15
CA ASN A 44 7.35 11.38 3.57
C ASN A 44 6.15 12.17 4.07
N THR A 45 5.52 11.58 5.07
CA THR A 45 4.48 12.18 5.89
C THR A 45 4.99 12.17 7.33
N PRO A 46 4.50 13.06 8.21
CA PRO A 46 4.89 13.09 9.60
C PRO A 46 4.77 11.72 10.29
N PHE A 47 3.82 10.90 9.84
CA PHE A 47 3.54 9.58 10.39
C PHE A 47 4.37 8.44 9.78
N ILE A 48 4.99 8.61 8.60
CA ILE A 48 5.72 7.52 7.91
C ILE A 48 7.20 7.82 7.63
N SER A 49 7.66 9.06 7.79
CA SER A 49 9.00 9.46 7.36
C SER A 49 10.10 8.90 8.24
N TYR A 50 11.27 8.64 7.65
CA TYR A 50 12.44 8.24 8.43
C TYR A 50 12.99 9.39 9.30
N LYS A 51 12.80 10.64 8.87
CA LYS A 51 13.18 11.82 9.66
C LYS A 51 12.41 11.87 10.98
N THR A 52 11.09 11.72 10.94
CA THR A 52 10.27 11.70 12.16
C THR A 52 10.58 10.48 13.03
N LEU A 53 10.99 9.34 12.45
CA LEU A 53 11.49 8.20 13.23
C LEU A 53 12.75 8.57 14.01
N LYS A 54 13.74 9.22 13.37
CA LYS A 54 14.97 9.66 14.05
C LYS A 54 14.68 10.65 15.17
N GLU A 55 13.78 11.60 14.92
CA GLU A 55 13.34 12.56 15.94
C GLU A 55 12.66 11.83 17.11
N CYS A 56 11.79 10.86 16.84
CA CYS A 56 11.16 10.01 17.85
C CYS A 56 12.20 9.23 18.69
N ILE A 57 13.23 8.66 18.05
CA ILE A 57 14.33 7.95 18.75
C ILE A 57 15.18 8.92 19.59
N LEU A 58 15.36 10.16 19.12
CA LEU A 58 16.04 11.19 19.90
C LEU A 58 15.21 11.55 21.13
N PHE A 59 13.91 11.74 20.98
CA PHE A 59 13.02 12.08 22.09
C PHE A 59 13.00 11.02 23.18
N THR A 60 13.01 9.73 22.82
CA THR A 60 13.09 8.65 23.83
C THR A 60 14.41 8.65 24.62
N LYS A 61 15.47 9.27 24.08
CA LYS A 61 16.77 9.38 24.77
C LYS A 61 16.91 10.64 25.63
N TYR A 62 16.28 11.75 25.24
CA TYR A 62 16.56 13.07 25.83
C TYR A 62 15.38 13.74 26.57
N LYS A 63 14.13 13.28 26.39
CA LYS A 63 12.96 13.80 27.12
C LYS A 63 12.08 12.66 27.64
N ASN A 64 11.74 12.70 28.93
CA ASN A 64 10.86 11.71 29.57
C ASN A 64 9.39 11.80 29.12
N ASP A 65 9.01 12.84 28.39
CA ASP A 65 7.64 13.02 27.92
C ASP A 65 7.55 12.59 26.46
N GLY A 66 7.22 11.31 26.22
CA GLY A 66 6.86 10.78 24.91
C GLY A 66 5.62 11.43 24.27
N SER A 67 5.13 12.55 24.82
CA SER A 67 3.94 13.28 24.41
C SER A 67 4.02 13.89 23.01
N ASN A 68 5.15 13.83 22.31
CA ASN A 68 5.30 14.33 20.94
C ASN A 68 5.72 13.25 19.93
N LEU A 69 5.53 11.96 20.25
CA LEU A 69 5.80 10.90 19.28
C LEU A 69 4.69 10.82 18.23
N ASN A 70 5.04 11.12 16.97
CA ASN A 70 4.14 11.04 15.81
C ASN A 70 4.19 9.68 15.11
N GLN A 71 4.88 8.69 15.68
CA GLN A 71 4.98 7.34 15.15
C GLN A 71 4.59 6.29 16.19
N MET A 72 4.22 5.11 15.69
CA MET A 72 3.76 4.00 16.51
C MET A 72 4.86 3.56 17.52
N PRO A 73 4.56 3.47 18.85
CA PRO A 73 5.58 3.23 19.87
C PRO A 73 6.41 1.96 19.68
N LEU A 74 5.81 0.87 19.20
CA LEU A 74 6.53 -0.38 18.94
C LEU A 74 7.51 -0.25 17.77
N TYR A 75 7.14 0.52 16.75
CA TYR A 75 7.99 0.81 15.61
C TYR A 75 9.20 1.65 16.04
N VAL A 76 8.96 2.70 16.85
CA VAL A 76 10.03 3.53 17.43
C VAL A 76 10.93 2.69 18.34
N LEU A 77 10.37 1.83 19.20
CA LEU A 77 11.14 0.99 20.12
C LEU A 77 12.02 -0.02 19.37
N LEU A 78 11.53 -0.61 18.27
CA LEU A 78 12.30 -1.51 17.42
C LEU A 78 13.58 -0.84 16.92
N PHE A 79 13.44 0.35 16.32
CA PHE A 79 14.58 1.07 15.76
C PHE A 79 15.43 1.79 16.81
N ALA A 80 14.89 2.15 17.97
CA ALA A 80 15.69 2.67 19.07
C ALA A 80 16.72 1.66 19.60
N LYS A 81 16.43 0.35 19.47
CA LYS A 81 17.34 -0.74 19.87
C LYS A 81 18.36 -1.11 18.81
N ILE A 82 18.17 -0.68 17.56
CA ILE A 82 19.06 -1.01 16.45
C ILE A 82 20.01 0.19 16.24
N PRO A 83 21.31 -0.04 16.05
CA PRO A 83 22.22 1.02 15.66
C PRO A 83 21.83 1.67 14.32
N GLU A 84 21.93 2.99 14.23
CA GLU A 84 21.46 3.76 13.06
C GLU A 84 22.07 3.30 11.73
N TYR A 85 23.36 2.93 11.72
CA TYR A 85 24.04 2.43 10.53
C TYR A 85 23.46 1.09 10.01
N LEU A 86 22.70 0.36 10.83
CA LEU A 86 22.02 -0.87 10.42
C LEU A 86 20.59 -0.64 9.91
N HIS A 87 20.01 0.54 10.14
CA HIS A 87 18.60 0.78 9.82
C HIS A 87 18.30 0.46 8.35
N PHE A 88 19.09 0.98 7.41
CA PHE A 88 18.88 0.73 5.97
C PHE A 88 18.83 -0.76 5.62
N TYR A 89 19.71 -1.57 6.20
CA TYR A 89 19.74 -3.01 5.96
C TYR A 89 18.51 -3.73 6.50
N VAL A 90 17.88 -3.23 7.57
CA VAL A 90 16.60 -3.75 8.06
C VAL A 90 15.50 -3.47 7.04
N PHE A 91 15.41 -2.26 6.49
CA PHE A 91 14.45 -1.94 5.41
C PHE A 91 14.70 -2.80 4.17
N ALA A 92 15.97 -2.97 3.76
CA ALA A 92 16.34 -3.82 2.63
C ALA A 92 15.93 -5.27 2.83
N LEU A 93 16.12 -5.82 4.05
CA LEU A 93 15.68 -7.17 4.39
C LEU A 93 14.15 -7.30 4.28
N VAL A 94 13.39 -6.32 4.77
CA VAL A 94 11.92 -6.31 4.68
C VAL A 94 11.43 -6.17 3.23
N ASP A 95 12.10 -5.38 2.39
CA ASP A 95 11.82 -5.27 0.94
C ASP A 95 12.07 -6.60 0.22
N ILE A 96 13.18 -7.30 0.54
CA ILE A 96 13.48 -8.64 0.00
C ILE A 96 12.42 -9.65 0.43
N LEU A 97 12.02 -9.64 1.71
CA LEU A 97 10.95 -10.53 2.19
C LEU A 97 9.64 -10.23 1.47
N THR A 98 9.31 -8.96 1.26
CA THR A 98 8.13 -8.53 0.49
C THR A 98 8.17 -9.12 -0.92
N LEU A 99 9.29 -9.00 -1.62
CA LEU A 99 9.50 -9.61 -2.95
C LEU A 99 9.28 -11.13 -2.91
N MET A 100 9.84 -11.83 -1.92
CA MET A 100 9.70 -13.28 -1.78
C MET A 100 8.25 -13.74 -1.59
N TYR A 101 7.45 -13.02 -0.81
CA TYR A 101 6.02 -13.32 -0.65
C TYR A 101 5.21 -12.90 -1.87
N PHE A 102 5.49 -11.73 -2.44
CA PHE A 102 4.78 -11.18 -3.59
C PHE A 102 4.84 -12.10 -4.81
N ILE A 103 6.03 -12.64 -5.12
CA ILE A 103 6.22 -13.54 -6.26
C ILE A 103 5.37 -14.81 -6.14
N LYS A 104 5.14 -15.28 -4.91
CA LYS A 104 4.36 -16.48 -4.62
C LYS A 104 2.84 -16.23 -4.60
N LEU A 105 2.39 -14.99 -4.63
CA LEU A 105 0.97 -14.69 -4.81
C LEU A 105 0.54 -15.19 -6.18
N ALA A 106 -0.42 -16.09 -6.23
CA ALA A 106 -0.91 -16.67 -7.48
C ALA A 106 -2.33 -16.17 -7.76
N VAL A 107 -2.64 -15.94 -9.04
CA VAL A 107 -4.05 -15.88 -9.46
C VAL A 107 -4.40 -17.28 -9.94
N PRO A 108 -5.51 -17.88 -9.49
CA PRO A 108 -5.88 -19.26 -9.86
C PRO A 108 -6.13 -19.50 -11.35
N THR A 109 -5.97 -18.51 -12.24
CA THR A 109 -6.26 -18.60 -13.67
C THR A 109 -5.10 -18.10 -14.55
N LYS A 110 -5.15 -18.41 -15.86
CA LYS A 110 -4.15 -18.08 -16.91
C LYS A 110 -3.77 -16.59 -17.05
N VAL A 111 -4.45 -15.71 -16.34
CA VAL A 111 -4.30 -14.24 -16.38
C VAL A 111 -3.09 -13.75 -15.58
N GLY A 112 -2.64 -14.51 -14.57
CA GLY A 112 -1.56 -14.07 -13.70
C GLY A 112 -0.21 -14.00 -14.40
N ALA A 113 0.54 -12.92 -14.15
CA ALA A 113 1.91 -12.80 -14.64
C ALA A 113 2.78 -13.95 -14.12
N SER A 114 3.69 -14.43 -14.97
CA SER A 114 4.67 -15.46 -14.61
C SER A 114 5.52 -15.05 -13.39
N LEU A 115 6.09 -16.05 -12.71
CA LEU A 115 7.00 -15.84 -11.58
C LEU A 115 8.16 -14.88 -11.94
N LYS A 116 8.77 -15.08 -13.13
CA LYS A 116 9.86 -14.25 -13.64
C LYS A 116 9.41 -12.81 -13.87
N THR A 117 8.24 -12.62 -14.47
CA THR A 117 7.71 -11.27 -14.72
C THR A 117 7.38 -10.53 -13.42
N LYS A 118 6.82 -11.20 -12.41
CA LYS A 118 6.58 -10.59 -11.09
C LYS A 118 7.87 -10.13 -10.42
N PHE A 119 8.91 -10.97 -10.50
CA PHE A 119 10.24 -10.65 -9.98
C PHE A 119 10.80 -9.38 -10.64
N TRP A 120 10.79 -9.32 -11.98
CA TRP A 120 11.29 -8.16 -12.71
C TRP A 120 10.44 -6.90 -12.50
N LEU A 121 9.11 -7.03 -12.48
CA LEU A 121 8.20 -5.90 -12.24
C LEU A 121 8.47 -5.23 -10.90
N TYR A 122 8.69 -6.01 -9.84
CA TYR A 122 8.99 -5.45 -8.52
C TYR A 122 10.39 -4.82 -8.47
N LEU A 123 11.41 -5.52 -8.97
CA LEU A 123 12.80 -5.05 -8.89
C LEU A 123 13.06 -3.80 -9.74
N PHE A 124 12.38 -3.65 -10.88
CA PHE A 124 12.52 -2.49 -11.75
C PHE A 124 11.49 -1.41 -11.49
N ASN A 125 10.58 -1.57 -10.52
CA ASN A 125 9.66 -0.50 -10.17
C ASN A 125 10.41 0.60 -9.39
N PRO A 126 10.59 1.80 -10.00
CA PRO A 126 11.35 2.88 -9.39
C PRO A 126 10.68 3.42 -8.12
N LEU A 127 9.35 3.34 -8.01
CA LEU A 127 8.62 3.86 -6.85
C LEU A 127 8.84 2.99 -5.61
N THR A 128 8.85 1.67 -5.77
CA THR A 128 9.18 0.75 -4.66
C THR A 128 10.63 0.92 -4.22
N PHE A 129 11.53 1.16 -5.18
CA PHE A 129 12.93 1.39 -4.90
C PHE A 129 13.16 2.73 -4.17
N LEU A 130 12.54 3.81 -4.64
CA LEU A 130 12.60 5.11 -3.98
C LEU A 130 12.02 5.03 -2.56
N ASN A 131 10.94 4.27 -2.37
CA ASN A 131 10.37 4.03 -1.05
C ASN A 131 11.35 3.37 -0.07
N LEU A 132 12.14 2.40 -0.56
CA LEU A 132 13.22 1.75 0.19
C LEU A 132 14.37 2.72 0.50
N VAL A 133 14.83 3.48 -0.50
CA VAL A 133 15.91 4.46 -0.32
C VAL A 133 15.52 5.54 0.69
N MET A 134 14.26 5.98 0.68
CA MET A 134 13.72 6.94 1.64
C MET A 134 13.41 6.35 3.02
N GLN A 135 13.53 5.02 3.18
CA GLN A 135 13.31 4.30 4.44
C GLN A 135 11.94 4.62 5.07
N THR A 136 10.89 4.72 4.24
CA THR A 136 9.56 5.04 4.75
C THR A 136 8.97 3.85 5.53
N GLN A 137 8.16 4.13 6.55
CA GLN A 137 7.41 3.10 7.29
C GLN A 137 6.56 2.22 6.36
N PHE A 138 6.17 2.73 5.18
CA PHE A 138 5.37 1.98 4.22
C PHE A 138 6.07 0.69 3.72
N VAL A 139 7.41 0.59 3.75
CA VAL A 139 8.11 -0.67 3.45
C VAL A 139 7.63 -1.81 4.36
N PHE A 140 7.39 -1.52 5.65
CA PHE A 140 6.86 -2.49 6.61
C PHE A 140 5.37 -2.75 6.39
N THR A 141 4.58 -1.69 6.19
CA THR A 141 3.14 -1.82 5.91
C THR A 141 2.90 -2.69 4.67
N GLN A 142 3.64 -2.44 3.58
CA GLN A 142 3.61 -3.22 2.35
C GLN A 142 3.97 -4.69 2.59
N PHE A 143 5.04 -4.96 3.34
CA PHE A 143 5.42 -6.34 3.71
C PHE A 143 4.27 -7.07 4.40
N PHE A 144 3.68 -6.46 5.42
CA PHE A 144 2.61 -7.08 6.20
C PHE A 144 1.33 -7.31 5.39
N ILE A 145 0.96 -6.39 4.48
CA ILE A 145 -0.15 -6.59 3.54
C ILE A 145 0.11 -7.79 2.63
N VAL A 146 1.27 -7.82 1.98
CA VAL A 146 1.63 -8.89 1.03
C VAL A 146 1.73 -10.25 1.73
N ALA A 147 2.34 -10.29 2.92
CA ALA A 147 2.44 -11.49 3.74
C ALA A 147 1.06 -12.00 4.18
N ALA A 148 0.16 -11.10 4.61
CA ALA A 148 -1.21 -11.46 4.97
C ALA A 148 -1.95 -12.12 3.81
N LEU A 149 -1.90 -11.51 2.62
CA LEU A 149 -2.53 -12.05 1.41
C LEU A 149 -1.95 -13.42 1.03
N TYR A 150 -0.64 -13.59 1.15
CA TYR A 150 0.02 -14.88 0.90
C TYR A 150 -0.45 -15.98 1.86
N TYR A 151 -0.51 -15.69 3.16
CA TYR A 151 -0.97 -16.66 4.16
C TYR A 151 -2.46 -16.96 4.02
N CYS A 152 -3.28 -15.95 3.71
CA CYS A 152 -4.69 -16.11 3.36
C CYS A 152 -4.87 -17.05 2.17
N GLN A 153 -4.07 -16.90 1.11
CA GLN A 153 -4.17 -17.77 -0.07
C GLN A 153 -3.75 -19.22 0.22
N ASN A 154 -2.72 -19.41 1.05
CA ASN A 154 -2.11 -20.72 1.32
C ASN A 154 -2.67 -21.39 2.59
N TYR A 155 -3.86 -20.99 3.05
CA TYR A 155 -4.46 -21.53 4.28
C TYR A 155 -4.77 -23.04 4.19
N LYS A 156 -5.09 -23.55 2.99
CA LYS A 156 -5.38 -24.97 2.78
C LYS A 156 -4.16 -25.88 2.95
N LEU A 157 -2.95 -25.36 2.73
CA LEU A 157 -1.70 -26.11 2.91
C LEU A 157 -1.32 -26.26 4.38
N ASN A 158 -1.62 -25.23 5.19
CA ASN A 158 -1.37 -25.24 6.62
C ASN A 158 -2.39 -24.33 7.31
N THR A 159 -3.24 -24.92 8.16
CA THR A 159 -4.29 -24.20 8.89
C THR A 159 -3.73 -23.13 9.82
N ASN A 160 -2.48 -23.26 10.28
CA ASN A 160 -1.82 -22.23 11.08
C ASN A 160 -1.58 -20.93 10.30
N ASN A 161 -1.65 -20.96 8.96
CA ASN A 161 -1.56 -19.76 8.15
C ASN A 161 -2.73 -18.80 8.39
N VAL A 162 -3.88 -19.27 8.90
CA VAL A 162 -5.00 -18.40 9.30
C VAL A 162 -4.56 -17.43 10.40
N TYR A 163 -3.89 -17.93 11.44
CA TYR A 163 -3.35 -17.10 12.51
C TYR A 163 -2.24 -16.17 12.01
N LYS A 164 -1.35 -16.66 11.15
CA LYS A 164 -0.29 -15.82 10.55
C LYS A 164 -0.87 -14.68 9.71
N ALA A 165 -1.90 -14.95 8.91
CA ALA A 165 -2.59 -13.93 8.12
C ALA A 165 -3.23 -12.87 9.03
N ALA A 166 -3.93 -13.29 10.09
CA ALA A 166 -4.53 -12.39 11.07
C ALA A 166 -3.49 -11.53 11.79
N THR A 167 -2.34 -12.11 12.18
CA THR A 167 -1.25 -11.35 12.81
C THR A 167 -0.62 -10.34 11.84
N ALA A 168 -0.42 -10.71 10.57
CA ALA A 168 0.21 -9.86 9.58
C ALA A 168 -0.69 -8.67 9.22
N ILE A 169 -1.98 -8.89 8.98
CA ILE A 169 -2.90 -7.79 8.67
C ILE A 169 -3.16 -6.89 9.89
N ALA A 170 -3.12 -7.44 11.12
CA ALA A 170 -3.15 -6.65 12.34
C ALA A 170 -1.91 -5.74 12.46
N MET A 171 -0.71 -6.25 12.16
CA MET A 171 0.50 -5.42 12.11
C MET A 171 0.40 -4.30 11.07
N SER A 172 -0.18 -4.59 9.90
CA SER A 172 -0.44 -3.55 8.88
C SER A 172 -1.44 -2.49 9.37
N ALA A 173 -2.54 -2.92 9.99
CA ALA A 173 -3.55 -2.01 10.56
C ALA A 173 -3.06 -1.22 11.78
N TYR A 174 -2.09 -1.76 12.52
CA TYR A 174 -1.42 -1.07 13.60
C TYR A 174 -0.51 0.06 13.06
N LEU A 175 0.23 -0.19 11.97
CA LEU A 175 1.10 0.83 11.35
C LEU A 175 0.30 1.89 10.57
N ASP A 176 -0.78 1.48 9.92
CA ASP A 176 -1.70 2.37 9.19
C ASP A 176 -3.14 1.92 9.43
N VAL A 177 -3.86 2.69 10.25
CA VAL A 177 -5.22 2.40 10.73
C VAL A 177 -6.20 2.16 9.58
N TYR A 178 -5.97 2.77 8.41
CA TYR A 178 -6.85 2.62 7.26
C TYR A 178 -6.86 1.19 6.68
N ASN A 179 -5.81 0.41 6.94
CA ASN A 179 -5.75 -0.99 6.50
C ASN A 179 -6.70 -1.93 7.27
N ILE A 180 -7.42 -1.45 8.30
CA ILE A 180 -8.41 -2.26 9.01
C ILE A 180 -9.51 -2.81 8.07
N GLY A 181 -9.88 -2.05 7.04
CA GLY A 181 -10.86 -2.47 6.03
C GLY A 181 -10.42 -3.71 5.25
N LEU A 182 -9.12 -3.87 5.02
CA LEU A 182 -8.56 -5.03 4.32
C LEU A 182 -8.75 -6.34 5.12
N SER A 183 -8.81 -6.26 6.45
CA SER A 183 -9.06 -7.42 7.30
C SER A 183 -10.43 -8.05 7.02
N LEU A 184 -11.44 -7.23 6.70
CA LEU A 184 -12.77 -7.73 6.31
C LEU A 184 -12.67 -8.53 5.00
N ILE A 185 -11.93 -8.03 4.01
CA ILE A 185 -11.76 -8.74 2.72
C ILE A 185 -11.02 -10.06 2.90
N CYS A 186 -10.05 -10.13 3.80
CA CYS A 186 -9.31 -11.36 4.09
C CYS A 186 -10.22 -12.51 4.55
N LEU A 187 -11.38 -12.23 5.15
CA LEU A 187 -12.34 -13.26 5.55
C LEU A 187 -12.94 -14.03 4.37
N ASN A 188 -12.99 -13.44 3.17
CA ASN A 188 -13.50 -14.12 1.98
C ASN A 188 -12.58 -15.24 1.48
N PHE A 189 -11.33 -15.30 1.94
CA PHE A 189 -10.44 -16.43 1.63
C PHE A 189 -10.87 -17.72 2.34
N PHE A 190 -11.47 -17.62 3.52
CA PHE A 190 -11.84 -18.78 4.33
C PHE A 190 -13.28 -19.20 4.04
N LEU A 191 -13.48 -20.46 3.64
CA LEU A 191 -14.82 -20.99 3.37
C LEU A 191 -15.54 -21.43 4.66
N GLU A 192 -14.79 -22.03 5.59
CA GLU A 192 -15.35 -22.57 6.83
C GLU A 192 -15.59 -21.48 7.87
N THR A 193 -16.74 -21.55 8.54
CA THR A 193 -17.12 -20.61 9.61
C THR A 193 -16.15 -20.65 10.79
N LYS A 194 -15.65 -21.83 11.16
CA LYS A 194 -14.65 -22.01 12.23
C LYS A 194 -13.35 -21.26 11.94
N LEU A 195 -12.86 -21.32 10.70
CA LEU A 195 -11.64 -20.61 10.30
C LEU A 195 -11.84 -19.09 10.28
N LYS A 196 -13.02 -18.61 9.82
CA LYS A 196 -13.37 -17.19 9.92
C LYS A 196 -13.38 -16.71 11.36
N GLN A 197 -14.00 -17.46 12.28
CA GLN A 197 -14.02 -17.13 13.70
C GLN A 197 -12.60 -17.12 14.29
N ALA A 198 -11.79 -18.13 13.98
CA ALA A 198 -10.40 -18.19 14.43
C ALA A 198 -9.57 -16.99 13.94
N TYR A 199 -9.73 -16.59 12.67
CA TYR A 199 -9.11 -15.40 12.11
C TYR A 199 -9.55 -14.12 12.85
N ILE A 200 -10.86 -13.93 13.08
CA ILE A 200 -11.39 -12.74 13.75
C ILE A 200 -10.83 -12.64 15.17
N ILE A 201 -10.88 -13.74 15.92
CA ILE A 201 -10.38 -13.79 17.29
C ILE A 201 -8.88 -13.48 17.31
N ALA A 202 -8.10 -14.08 16.40
CA ALA A 202 -6.67 -13.83 16.31
C ALA A 202 -6.34 -12.39 15.91
N PHE A 203 -7.10 -11.80 14.97
CA PHE A 203 -6.93 -10.41 14.54
C PHE A 203 -7.22 -9.45 15.70
N ILE A 204 -8.35 -9.63 16.39
CA ILE A 204 -8.72 -8.78 17.54
C ILE A 204 -7.71 -8.95 18.68
N ALA A 205 -7.32 -10.18 19.00
CA ALA A 205 -6.35 -10.46 20.06
C ALA A 205 -4.99 -9.83 19.75
N THR A 206 -4.51 -9.94 18.52
CA THR A 206 -3.22 -9.34 18.11
C THR A 206 -3.28 -7.82 18.12
N MET A 207 -4.34 -7.20 17.59
CA MET A 207 -4.54 -5.75 17.68
C MET A 207 -4.58 -5.27 19.14
N PHE A 208 -5.30 -5.99 20.00
CA PHE A 208 -5.38 -5.68 21.44
C PHE A 208 -4.00 -5.74 22.09
N VAL A 209 -3.23 -6.80 21.85
CA VAL A 209 -1.87 -6.95 22.39
C VAL A 209 -0.95 -5.84 21.89
N LEU A 210 -0.98 -5.52 20.59
CA LEU A 210 -0.16 -4.44 20.01
C LEU A 210 -0.47 -3.09 20.64
N TYR A 211 -1.75 -2.74 20.79
CA TYR A 211 -2.15 -1.50 21.43
C TYR A 211 -1.89 -1.48 22.93
N ALA A 212 -2.10 -2.59 23.65
CA ALA A 212 -1.81 -2.69 25.07
C ALA A 212 -0.33 -2.46 25.38
N ILE A 213 0.57 -3.11 24.62
CA ILE A 213 2.01 -2.91 24.78
C ILE A 213 2.39 -1.47 24.37
N SER A 214 1.81 -0.94 23.29
CA SER A 214 2.06 0.45 22.87
C SER A 214 1.64 1.47 23.91
N TYR A 215 0.50 1.25 24.56
CA TYR A 215 -0.02 2.10 25.63
C TYR A 215 0.89 2.08 26.86
N GLN A 216 1.45 0.91 27.20
CA GLN A 216 2.45 0.80 28.27
C GLN A 216 3.75 1.55 27.95
N ILE A 217 4.17 1.56 26.68
CA ILE A 217 5.37 2.30 26.25
C ILE A 217 5.11 3.81 26.28
N ASN A 218 4.00 4.24 25.68
CA ASN A 218 3.63 5.65 25.62
C ASN A 218 2.11 5.79 25.47
N PRO A 219 1.36 6.20 26.50
CA PRO A 219 -0.10 6.29 26.44
C PRO A 219 -0.60 7.39 25.48
N TYR A 220 0.21 8.43 25.22
CA TYR A 220 -0.18 9.56 24.36
C TYR A 220 -0.21 9.22 22.87
N PHE A 221 0.27 8.03 22.46
CA PHE A 221 0.27 7.63 21.04
C PHE A 221 -1.12 7.60 20.40
N ILE A 222 -2.17 7.33 21.19
CA ILE A 222 -3.56 7.35 20.69
C ILE A 222 -3.90 8.74 20.18
N GLU A 223 -3.56 9.77 20.95
CA GLU A 223 -3.84 11.15 20.57
C GLU A 223 -2.91 11.64 19.44
N ASN A 224 -1.62 11.37 19.57
CA ASN A 224 -0.58 11.97 18.72
C ASN A 224 -0.34 11.23 17.41
N VAL A 225 -0.72 9.95 17.33
CA VAL A 225 -0.54 9.14 16.12
C VAL A 225 -1.91 8.83 15.52
N ILE A 226 -2.78 8.14 16.27
CA ILE A 226 -4.05 7.65 15.72
C ILE A 226 -5.01 8.82 15.46
N PHE A 227 -5.33 9.61 16.49
CA PHE A 227 -6.25 10.74 16.35
C PHE A 227 -5.64 11.87 15.53
N ALA A 228 -4.34 12.15 15.66
CA ALA A 228 -3.67 13.13 14.81
C ALA A 228 -3.77 12.76 13.32
N CYS A 229 -3.65 11.47 13.00
CA CYS A 229 -3.81 10.98 11.65
C CYS A 229 -5.28 11.12 11.16
N VAL A 230 -6.22 10.51 11.90
CA VAL A 230 -7.65 10.46 11.52
C VAL A 230 -8.30 11.84 11.51
N LEU A 231 -7.96 12.70 12.47
CA LEU A 231 -8.49 14.07 12.55
C LEU A 231 -7.68 15.07 11.72
N PHE A 232 -6.69 14.61 10.96
CA PHE A 232 -5.86 15.47 10.11
C PHE A 232 -5.36 16.70 10.89
N LYS A 233 -4.75 16.47 12.07
CA LYS A 233 -4.27 17.53 12.96
C LYS A 233 -3.09 18.27 12.31
N GLU A 234 -2.21 17.55 11.64
CA GLU A 234 -1.06 18.11 10.93
C GLU A 234 -1.42 18.43 9.49
N GLN A 235 -1.85 19.68 9.26
CA GLN A 235 -2.15 20.18 7.93
C GLN A 235 -0.86 20.60 7.24
N TYR A 236 -0.30 19.74 6.40
CA TYR A 236 0.87 20.05 5.58
C TYR A 236 0.65 19.58 4.13
N PRO A 237 1.31 20.21 3.14
CA PRO A 237 1.17 19.82 1.74
C PRO A 237 1.61 18.37 1.52
N ASN A 238 0.77 17.57 0.89
CA ASN A 238 1.06 16.19 0.53
C ASN A 238 0.41 15.84 -0.82
N ILE A 239 0.56 14.60 -1.28
CA ILE A 239 -0.01 14.18 -2.58
C ILE A 239 -1.51 13.83 -2.52
N GLY A 240 -2.12 13.85 -1.33
CA GLY A 240 -3.51 13.52 -1.08
C GLY A 240 -4.47 14.68 -1.29
N LEU A 241 -5.76 14.38 -1.22
CA LEU A 241 -6.83 15.36 -1.45
C LEU A 241 -7.08 16.29 -0.25
N TRP A 242 -6.65 15.90 0.95
CA TRP A 242 -7.10 16.54 2.19
C TRP A 242 -6.48 17.92 2.41
N TRP A 243 -5.16 18.04 2.22
CA TRP A 243 -4.41 19.20 2.70
C TRP A 243 -4.95 20.52 2.15
N TYR A 244 -5.14 20.62 0.83
CA TYR A 244 -5.61 21.85 0.19
C TYR A 244 -7.08 22.10 0.47
N PHE A 245 -7.91 21.04 0.41
CA PHE A 245 -9.35 21.13 0.69
C PHE A 245 -9.62 21.68 2.10
N PHE A 246 -8.90 21.20 3.12
CA PHE A 246 -9.09 21.66 4.50
C PHE A 246 -8.44 23.00 4.83
N ILE A 247 -7.46 23.45 4.03
CA ILE A 247 -6.90 24.80 4.16
C ILE A 247 -7.92 25.84 3.69
N GLU A 248 -8.53 25.62 2.52
CA GLU A 248 -9.53 26.53 1.93
C GLU A 248 -10.88 26.51 2.68
N MET A 249 -11.14 25.49 3.49
CA MET A 249 -12.40 25.32 4.19
C MET A 249 -12.51 26.18 5.46
N PHE A 250 -13.66 26.83 5.62
CA PHE A 250 -14.05 27.51 6.86
C PHE A 250 -13.99 26.57 8.07
N GLN A 251 -13.52 27.09 9.20
CA GLN A 251 -13.15 26.30 10.37
C GLN A 251 -14.33 25.52 10.95
N GLU A 252 -15.52 26.12 10.91
CA GLU A 252 -16.78 25.60 11.44
C GLU A 252 -17.18 24.27 10.78
N TYR A 253 -16.85 24.07 9.50
CA TYR A 253 -17.22 22.87 8.74
C TYR A 253 -16.14 21.79 8.73
N ARG A 254 -14.91 22.10 9.15
CA ARG A 254 -13.77 21.16 9.02
C ARG A 254 -14.04 19.82 9.70
N ASN A 255 -14.62 19.83 10.90
CA ASN A 255 -14.88 18.59 11.64
C ASN A 255 -15.90 17.70 10.95
N PHE A 256 -16.96 18.29 10.37
CA PHE A 256 -17.95 17.56 9.58
C PHE A 256 -17.29 16.89 8.36
N PHE A 257 -16.50 17.65 7.59
CA PHE A 257 -15.87 17.09 6.40
C PHE A 257 -14.76 16.07 6.72
N LYS A 258 -14.04 16.21 7.83
CA LYS A 258 -13.11 15.18 8.32
C LYS A 258 -13.84 13.86 8.60
N PHE A 259 -15.01 13.92 9.21
CA PHE A 259 -15.86 12.73 9.40
C PHE A 259 -16.27 12.13 8.06
N VAL A 260 -16.76 12.95 7.12
CA VAL A 260 -17.18 12.51 5.79
C VAL A 260 -16.03 11.86 5.02
N PHE A 261 -14.86 12.49 4.93
CA PHE A 261 -13.71 11.98 4.18
C PHE A 261 -13.17 10.67 4.77
N ASN A 262 -13.13 10.53 6.11
CA ASN A 262 -12.83 9.25 6.75
C ASN A 262 -13.88 8.18 6.37
N GLY A 263 -15.17 8.53 6.35
CA GLY A 263 -16.23 7.63 5.90
C GLY A 263 -16.04 7.18 4.45
N TYR A 264 -15.63 8.09 3.55
CA TYR A 264 -15.33 7.76 2.15
C TYR A 264 -14.19 6.76 1.99
N CYS A 265 -13.21 6.73 2.90
CA CYS A 265 -12.16 5.70 2.87
C CYS A 265 -12.75 4.28 3.01
N TYR A 266 -13.87 4.14 3.73
CA TYR A 266 -14.46 2.84 4.05
C TYR A 266 -15.77 2.52 3.32
N ILE A 267 -16.36 3.48 2.59
CA ILE A 267 -17.69 3.33 1.97
C ILE A 267 -17.80 2.10 1.06
N PHE A 268 -16.72 1.73 0.37
CA PHE A 268 -16.69 0.55 -0.51
C PHE A 268 -16.20 -0.75 0.15
N THR A 269 -15.88 -0.73 1.45
CA THR A 269 -15.40 -1.93 2.16
C THR A 269 -16.43 -3.07 2.11
N ILE A 270 -17.69 -2.78 2.47
CA ILE A 270 -18.78 -3.78 2.45
C ILE A 270 -19.19 -4.14 1.01
N PRO A 271 -19.42 -3.18 0.09
CA PRO A 271 -19.72 -3.50 -1.30
C PRO A 271 -18.69 -4.42 -1.97
N ILE A 272 -17.39 -4.13 -1.81
CA ILE A 272 -16.30 -4.94 -2.39
C ILE A 272 -16.27 -6.33 -1.73
N TYR A 273 -16.45 -6.41 -0.41
CA TYR A 273 -16.53 -7.67 0.31
C TYR A 273 -17.63 -8.58 -0.25
N LEU A 274 -18.81 -8.04 -0.52
CA LEU A 274 -19.95 -8.82 -1.01
C LEU A 274 -19.82 -9.16 -2.51
N ARG A 275 -19.45 -8.18 -3.35
CA ARG A 275 -19.43 -8.35 -4.81
C ARG A 275 -18.32 -9.27 -5.30
N PHE A 276 -17.12 -9.13 -4.73
CA PHE A 276 -15.92 -9.82 -5.21
C PHE A 276 -15.49 -10.98 -4.29
N LYS A 277 -16.44 -11.60 -3.58
CA LYS A 277 -16.19 -12.73 -2.66
C LYS A 277 -15.43 -13.89 -3.30
N ASN A 278 -15.62 -14.13 -4.60
CA ASN A 278 -14.97 -15.21 -5.36
C ASN A 278 -13.53 -14.85 -5.77
N TYR A 279 -13.15 -13.57 -5.73
CA TYR A 279 -11.84 -13.06 -6.11
C TYR A 279 -11.22 -12.23 -4.97
N PRO A 280 -11.03 -12.82 -3.77
CA PRO A 280 -10.69 -12.05 -2.57
C PRO A 280 -9.30 -11.39 -2.63
N LEU A 281 -8.36 -11.96 -3.40
CA LEU A 281 -7.05 -11.35 -3.65
C LEU A 281 -7.17 -10.05 -4.43
N GLN A 282 -7.90 -10.06 -5.56
CA GLN A 282 -8.16 -8.85 -6.35
C GLN A 282 -9.00 -7.84 -5.57
N ALA A 283 -10.00 -8.31 -4.82
CA ALA A 283 -10.84 -7.47 -3.97
C ALA A 283 -10.00 -6.68 -2.95
N ALA A 284 -9.00 -7.30 -2.33
CA ALA A 284 -8.13 -6.63 -1.37
C ALA A 284 -7.32 -5.50 -2.03
N VAL A 285 -6.84 -5.72 -3.25
CA VAL A 285 -6.06 -4.72 -4.00
C VAL A 285 -6.94 -3.57 -4.48
N ILE A 286 -8.16 -3.86 -4.94
CA ILE A 286 -9.16 -2.84 -5.30
C ILE A 286 -9.48 -1.98 -4.08
N LEU A 287 -9.72 -2.59 -2.91
CA LEU A 287 -10.00 -1.83 -1.68
C LEU A 287 -8.78 -1.03 -1.21
N PHE A 288 -7.57 -1.60 -1.29
CA PHE A 288 -6.33 -0.88 -0.95
C PHE A 288 -6.13 0.34 -1.85
N THR A 289 -6.39 0.20 -3.15
CA THR A 289 -6.33 1.30 -4.13
C THR A 289 -7.36 2.37 -3.80
N TRP A 290 -8.60 1.98 -3.48
CA TRP A 290 -9.65 2.89 -3.05
C TRP A 290 -9.25 3.70 -1.80
N ILE A 291 -8.79 3.01 -0.75
CA ILE A 291 -8.35 3.65 0.49
C ILE A 291 -7.20 4.64 0.23
N THR A 292 -6.22 4.25 -0.59
CA THR A 292 -5.07 5.09 -0.93
C THR A 292 -5.48 6.41 -1.60
N MET A 293 -6.53 6.40 -2.43
CA MET A 293 -7.01 7.62 -3.09
C MET A 293 -7.58 8.65 -2.10
N PHE A 294 -8.24 8.19 -1.03
CA PHE A 294 -9.04 9.04 -0.17
C PHE A 294 -8.49 9.24 1.24
N LYS A 295 -7.44 8.51 1.65
CA LYS A 295 -6.84 8.67 2.97
C LYS A 295 -6.09 10.03 3.09
N PRO A 296 -5.89 10.55 4.32
CA PRO A 296 -5.33 11.89 4.54
C PRO A 296 -3.86 12.05 4.13
N TYR A 297 -3.07 10.99 4.32
CA TYR A 297 -1.62 11.02 4.14
C TYR A 297 -1.17 9.87 3.21
N PRO A 298 -1.54 9.89 1.93
CA PRO A 298 -1.06 8.91 0.95
C PRO A 298 0.41 9.12 0.64
N SER A 299 1.07 8.05 0.21
CA SER A 299 2.48 8.08 -0.21
C SER A 299 2.67 7.47 -1.59
N ILE A 300 3.69 7.93 -2.33
CA ILE A 300 4.02 7.35 -3.65
C ILE A 300 4.46 5.88 -3.55
N GLY A 301 4.96 5.44 -2.39
CA GLY A 301 5.24 4.03 -2.14
C GLY A 301 4.03 3.13 -2.39
N GLU A 302 2.84 3.60 -2.03
CA GLU A 302 1.57 2.89 -2.25
C GLU A 302 1.24 2.76 -3.72
N LEU A 303 1.43 3.83 -4.50
CA LEU A 303 1.31 3.77 -5.95
C LEU A 303 2.28 2.73 -6.53
N GLY A 304 3.51 2.64 -6.00
CA GLY A 304 4.47 1.60 -6.36
C GLY A 304 3.92 0.20 -6.18
N LEU A 305 3.31 -0.10 -5.02
CA LEU A 305 2.65 -1.38 -4.79
C LEU A 305 1.45 -1.58 -5.71
N ILE A 306 0.56 -0.58 -5.84
CA ILE A 306 -0.64 -0.61 -6.68
C ILE A 306 -0.27 -0.97 -8.13
N LEU A 307 0.70 -0.28 -8.73
CA LEU A 307 1.14 -0.54 -10.11
C LEU A 307 1.74 -1.94 -10.27
N THR A 308 2.57 -2.37 -9.32
CA THR A 308 3.20 -3.70 -9.35
C THR A 308 2.15 -4.81 -9.30
N VAL A 309 1.16 -4.65 -8.43
CA VAL A 309 0.08 -5.61 -8.26
C VAL A 309 -0.92 -5.54 -9.43
N PHE A 310 -1.18 -4.34 -9.95
CA PHE A 310 -2.05 -4.12 -11.11
C PHE A 310 -1.56 -4.91 -12.33
N VAL A 311 -0.29 -4.73 -12.72
CA VAL A 311 0.29 -5.41 -13.88
C VAL A 311 0.42 -6.92 -13.66
N SER A 312 0.53 -7.38 -12.41
CA SER A 312 0.80 -8.79 -12.11
C SER A 312 -0.43 -9.66 -11.86
N LEU A 313 -1.51 -9.09 -11.30
CA LEU A 313 -2.70 -9.84 -10.87
C LEU A 313 -3.94 -9.58 -11.73
N PHE A 314 -3.90 -8.58 -12.60
CA PHE A 314 -5.01 -8.22 -13.48
C PHE A 314 -4.64 -8.43 -14.94
N ASP A 315 -5.65 -8.71 -15.76
CA ASP A 315 -5.48 -8.91 -17.18
C ASP A 315 -5.32 -7.57 -17.88
N MET A 316 -4.07 -7.24 -18.20
CA MET A 316 -3.77 -6.01 -18.90
C MET A 316 -4.37 -5.98 -20.30
N ASN A 317 -4.75 -7.09 -20.96
CA ASN A 317 -5.30 -7.05 -22.32
C ASN A 317 -6.69 -6.41 -22.40
N ILE A 318 -7.48 -6.54 -21.34
CA ILE A 318 -8.89 -6.10 -21.26
C ILE A 318 -9.02 -4.62 -20.86
N VAL A 319 -8.01 -4.09 -20.17
CA VAL A 319 -8.00 -2.70 -19.70
C VAL A 319 -7.95 -1.77 -20.91
N ASP A 320 -8.91 -0.86 -21.05
CA ASP A 320 -8.87 0.15 -22.13
C ASP A 320 -7.98 1.32 -21.75
N ASN A 321 -7.56 2.11 -22.73
CA ASN A 321 -6.88 3.40 -22.51
C ASN A 321 -5.62 3.32 -21.61
N LYS A 322 -4.93 2.16 -21.61
CA LYS A 322 -3.69 1.93 -20.84
C LYS A 322 -2.66 3.03 -21.07
N LEU A 323 -2.53 3.48 -22.33
CA LEU A 323 -1.60 4.54 -22.70
C LEU A 323 -1.93 5.85 -21.95
N ILE A 324 -3.19 6.26 -21.92
CA ILE A 324 -3.63 7.47 -21.21
C ILE A 324 -3.38 7.31 -19.71
N MET A 325 -3.71 6.14 -19.14
CA MET A 325 -3.45 5.86 -17.72
C MET A 325 -1.97 6.02 -17.36
N TRP A 326 -1.08 5.38 -18.12
CA TRP A 326 0.36 5.46 -17.87
C TRP A 326 0.92 6.86 -18.09
N LEU A 327 0.45 7.57 -19.12
CA LEU A 327 0.85 8.96 -19.35
C LEU A 327 0.43 9.87 -18.21
N LEU A 328 -0.77 9.72 -17.64
CA LEU A 328 -1.22 10.51 -16.49
C LEU A 328 -0.41 10.21 -15.23
N VAL A 329 -0.06 8.94 -14.99
CA VAL A 329 0.86 8.57 -13.90
C VAL A 329 2.22 9.24 -14.11
N ILE A 330 2.85 9.10 -15.28
CA ILE A 330 4.16 9.71 -15.55
C ILE A 330 4.08 11.24 -15.44
N HIS A 331 3.05 11.85 -16.02
CA HIS A 331 2.81 13.27 -15.99
C HIS A 331 2.70 13.80 -14.56
N SER A 332 1.92 13.12 -13.70
CA SER A 332 1.81 13.49 -12.28
C SER A 332 3.13 13.29 -11.52
N LEU A 333 3.82 12.16 -11.70
CA LEU A 333 5.09 11.87 -11.03
C LEU A 333 6.20 12.88 -11.37
N VAL A 334 6.22 13.39 -12.60
CA VAL A 334 7.21 14.39 -13.04
C VAL A 334 6.85 15.78 -12.52
N LEU A 335 5.59 16.19 -12.63
CA LEU A 335 5.21 17.58 -12.34
C LEU A 335 4.94 17.85 -10.86
N LEU A 336 4.56 16.84 -10.06
CA LEU A 336 4.40 17.00 -8.61
C LEU A 336 5.66 17.59 -7.93
N PRO A 337 6.87 16.99 -8.06
CA PRO A 337 8.07 17.56 -7.43
C PRO A 337 8.46 18.91 -8.04
N VAL A 338 8.25 19.11 -9.35
CA VAL A 338 8.55 20.38 -10.03
C VAL A 338 7.70 21.52 -9.47
N PHE A 339 6.38 21.36 -9.41
CA PHE A 339 5.51 22.40 -8.88
C PHE A 339 5.66 22.57 -7.36
N TYR A 340 5.95 21.50 -6.63
CA TYR A 340 6.28 21.62 -5.21
C TYR A 340 7.53 22.49 -5.01
N HIS A 341 8.59 22.23 -5.76
CA HIS A 341 9.83 23.01 -5.69
C HIS A 341 9.65 24.47 -6.13
N LEU A 342 8.93 24.71 -7.23
CA LEU A 342 8.63 26.06 -7.70
C LEU A 342 7.84 26.87 -6.66
N TRP A 343 6.93 26.21 -5.94
CA TRP A 343 6.15 26.84 -4.90
C TRP A 343 6.94 27.05 -3.60
N ILE A 344 7.49 25.99 -3.01
CA ILE A 344 8.10 26.04 -1.67
C ILE A 344 9.52 26.58 -1.68
N THR A 345 10.34 26.18 -2.65
CA THR A 345 11.77 26.54 -2.65
C THR A 345 12.05 27.81 -3.45
N VAL A 346 11.51 27.92 -4.66
CA VAL A 346 11.76 29.08 -5.54
C VAL A 346 10.83 30.24 -5.21
N GLY A 347 9.63 29.96 -4.67
CA GLY A 347 8.63 30.98 -4.36
C GLY A 347 7.96 31.62 -5.60
N SER A 348 8.19 31.08 -6.79
CA SER A 348 7.63 31.58 -8.05
C SER A 348 6.32 30.87 -8.44
N GLY A 349 6.02 29.72 -7.82
CA GLY A 349 4.82 28.93 -8.06
C GLY A 349 3.74 29.15 -6.99
N ASN A 350 2.47 28.94 -7.37
CA ASN A 350 1.33 28.94 -6.44
C ASN A 350 0.99 27.50 -6.01
N SER A 351 0.55 27.32 -4.75
CA SER A 351 0.01 26.06 -4.21
C SER A 351 -1.01 25.39 -5.12
N ASN A 352 -1.79 26.18 -5.86
CA ASN A 352 -2.84 25.71 -6.74
C ASN A 352 -2.29 24.82 -7.87
N PHE A 353 -1.08 25.09 -8.37
CA PHE A 353 -0.46 24.26 -9.41
C PHE A 353 -0.04 22.90 -8.86
N PHE A 354 0.54 22.88 -7.66
CA PHE A 354 0.86 21.62 -6.98
C PHE A 354 -0.42 20.82 -6.71
N TYR A 355 -1.46 21.46 -6.17
CA TYR A 355 -2.74 20.79 -5.92
C TYR A 355 -3.43 20.29 -7.20
N ALA A 356 -3.40 21.06 -8.29
CA ALA A 356 -3.91 20.60 -9.59
C ALA A 356 -3.24 19.30 -10.04
N MET A 357 -1.93 19.16 -9.83
CA MET A 357 -1.23 17.90 -10.11
C MET A 357 -1.60 16.77 -9.16
N THR A 358 -1.92 17.04 -7.89
CA THR A 358 -2.46 16.01 -6.98
C THR A 358 -3.83 15.50 -7.44
N LEU A 359 -4.67 16.37 -8.01
CA LEU A 359 -5.93 15.93 -8.63
C LEU A 359 -5.69 15.04 -9.84
N VAL A 360 -4.75 15.40 -10.72
CA VAL A 360 -4.36 14.55 -11.87
C VAL A 360 -3.80 13.20 -11.40
N TYR A 361 -2.98 13.20 -10.34
CA TYR A 361 -2.49 11.98 -9.69
C TYR A 361 -3.64 11.08 -9.22
N VAL A 362 -4.62 11.62 -8.49
CA VAL A 362 -5.78 10.84 -8.02
C VAL A 362 -6.64 10.35 -9.19
N VAL A 363 -6.85 11.15 -10.23
CA VAL A 363 -7.54 10.71 -11.46
C VAL A 363 -6.81 9.54 -12.10
N SER A 364 -5.48 9.55 -12.13
CA SER A 364 -4.70 8.42 -12.65
C SER A 364 -4.93 7.13 -11.85
N ILE A 365 -5.00 7.22 -10.51
CA ILE A 365 -5.32 6.08 -9.64
C ILE A 365 -6.77 5.62 -9.85
N ALA A 366 -7.71 6.55 -10.03
CA ALA A 366 -9.10 6.23 -10.32
C ALA A 366 -9.24 5.42 -11.61
N LEU A 367 -8.51 5.78 -12.67
CA LEU A 367 -8.50 5.01 -13.91
C LEU A 367 -7.87 3.62 -13.73
N ILE A 368 -6.82 3.50 -12.92
CA ILE A 368 -6.23 2.20 -12.56
C ILE A 368 -7.25 1.33 -11.82
N LEU A 369 -7.97 1.90 -10.85
CA LEU A 369 -9.02 1.22 -10.11
C LEU A 369 -10.14 0.72 -11.05
N LEU A 370 -10.59 1.56 -11.99
CA LEU A 370 -11.57 1.16 -13.00
C LEU A 370 -11.05 0.02 -13.88
N GLY A 371 -9.78 0.08 -14.30
CA GLY A 371 -9.11 -1.01 -15.02
C GLY A 371 -9.08 -2.32 -14.23
N MET A 372 -8.78 -2.26 -12.92
CA MET A 372 -8.82 -3.41 -12.02
C MET A 372 -10.21 -4.03 -11.95
N ILE A 373 -11.25 -3.21 -11.75
CA ILE A 373 -12.64 -3.65 -11.67
C ILE A 373 -13.07 -4.29 -13.00
N LYS A 374 -12.80 -3.62 -14.13
CA LYS A 374 -13.13 -4.14 -15.47
C LYS A 374 -12.49 -5.49 -15.73
N SER A 375 -11.21 -5.66 -15.36
CA SER A 375 -10.51 -6.93 -15.53
C SER A 375 -11.15 -8.07 -14.73
N VAL A 376 -11.58 -7.81 -13.48
CA VAL A 376 -12.26 -8.82 -12.66
C VAL A 376 -13.64 -9.15 -13.20
N LEU A 377 -14.42 -8.15 -13.62
CA LEU A 377 -15.76 -8.36 -14.17
C LEU A 377 -15.73 -9.12 -15.51
N TYR A 378 -14.77 -8.80 -16.38
CA TYR A 378 -14.61 -9.54 -17.63
C TYR A 378 -14.21 -10.99 -17.38
N LYS A 379 -13.33 -11.22 -16.39
CA LYS A 379 -12.96 -12.59 -15.99
C LYS A 379 -14.18 -13.39 -15.53
N GLU A 380 -15.03 -12.81 -14.70
CA GLU A 380 -16.29 -13.42 -14.27
C GLU A 380 -17.21 -13.73 -15.47
N TYR A 381 -17.33 -12.79 -16.42
CA TYR A 381 -18.11 -12.98 -17.64
C TYR A 381 -17.61 -14.17 -18.49
N VAL A 382 -16.29 -14.29 -18.69
CA VAL A 382 -15.70 -15.42 -19.43
C VAL A 382 -15.95 -16.75 -18.69
N GLU A 383 -15.71 -16.79 -17.38
CA GLU A 383 -15.96 -17.99 -16.57
C GLU A 383 -17.42 -18.45 -16.66
N VAL A 384 -18.39 -17.53 -16.63
CA VAL A 384 -19.81 -17.88 -16.78
C VAL A 384 -20.14 -18.38 -18.20
N ASN A 385 -19.63 -17.73 -19.24
CA ASN A 385 -19.94 -18.12 -20.63
C ASN A 385 -19.29 -19.45 -21.03
N ASP A 386 -18.08 -19.74 -20.55
CA ASP A 386 -17.42 -21.02 -20.82
C ASP A 386 -18.20 -22.17 -20.16
N LEU A 387 -18.71 -21.96 -18.94
CA LEU A 387 -19.63 -22.91 -18.29
C LEU A 387 -20.94 -23.09 -19.07
N GLU A 388 -21.48 -22.02 -19.68
CA GLU A 388 -22.67 -22.13 -20.53
C GLU A 388 -22.42 -22.91 -21.83
N LYS A 389 -21.22 -22.83 -22.41
CA LYS A 389 -20.84 -23.61 -23.59
C LYS A 389 -20.67 -25.08 -23.24
N GLU A 390 -19.97 -25.40 -22.15
CA GLU A 390 -19.82 -26.77 -21.65
C GLU A 390 -21.19 -27.40 -21.30
N ALA A 391 -22.13 -26.62 -20.74
CA ALA A 391 -23.49 -27.08 -20.44
C ALA A 391 -24.38 -27.25 -21.69
N LYS A 392 -24.08 -26.55 -22.80
CA LYS A 392 -24.77 -26.74 -24.09
C LYS A 392 -24.28 -27.98 -24.84
N ASP A 393 -23.02 -28.35 -24.66
CA ASP A 393 -22.47 -29.62 -25.16
C ASP A 393 -22.88 -30.83 -24.29
N GLY A 394 -23.36 -30.59 -23.06
CA GLY A 394 -23.88 -31.59 -22.12
C GLY A 394 -25.31 -31.31 -21.66
N ASP A 395 -26.29 -31.72 -22.46
CA ASP A 395 -27.76 -31.62 -22.29
C ASP A 395 -28.28 -31.50 -20.83
N LYS A 396 -28.54 -30.26 -20.34
CA LYS A 396 -29.44 -29.91 -19.21
C LYS A 396 -29.70 -28.38 -19.07
N PRO A 397 -30.90 -27.93 -18.63
CA PRO A 397 -31.33 -26.53 -18.76
C PRO A 397 -30.89 -25.57 -17.62
N GLN A 398 -30.70 -24.31 -17.99
CA GLN A 398 -30.00 -23.22 -17.28
C GLN A 398 -30.80 -22.45 -16.21
N LYS A 399 -30.08 -21.89 -15.21
CA LYS A 399 -30.48 -20.68 -14.45
C LYS A 399 -29.82 -19.45 -15.07
N LYS A 400 -30.59 -18.56 -15.69
CA LYS A 400 -30.12 -17.25 -16.17
C LYS A 400 -29.77 -16.34 -14.98
N LEU A 401 -28.54 -15.86 -14.89
CA LEU A 401 -28.19 -14.72 -14.04
C LEU A 401 -28.10 -13.47 -14.91
N ASN A 402 -28.95 -12.48 -14.63
CA ASN A 402 -28.91 -11.16 -15.29
C ASN A 402 -27.66 -10.41 -14.84
N LEU A 403 -26.59 -10.44 -15.63
CA LEU A 403 -25.48 -9.51 -15.52
C LEU A 403 -25.87 -8.20 -16.18
N VAL A 404 -26.28 -7.23 -15.37
CA VAL A 404 -26.34 -5.83 -15.78
C VAL A 404 -24.89 -5.38 -16.00
N CYS A 405 -24.52 -5.18 -17.26
CA CYS A 405 -23.32 -4.42 -17.61
C CYS A 405 -23.48 -3.02 -17.02
N VAL A 406 -22.57 -2.64 -16.12
CA VAL A 406 -22.39 -1.26 -15.66
C VAL A 406 -21.12 -0.72 -16.31
#